data_AF-A0A7C1W0I2-F1
#
_entry.id   AF-A0A7C1W0I2-F1
#
_cell.length_a   1.000
_cell.length_b   1.000
_cell.length_c   1.000
_cell.angle_alpha   90.00
_cell.angle_beta   90.00
_cell.angle_gamma   90.00
#
_symmetry.space_group_name_H-M   'P 1'
#
loop_
_entity.id
_entity.type
_entity.pdbx_description
1 polymer ?
#
loop_
_entity_poly.entity_id
_entity_poly.type
_entity_poly.pdbx_seq_one_letter_code
_entity_poly.pdbx_strand_id
1 'polypeptide(L)'
;MAEIIGIEINPQEVKEAEIIVGIPSYNEADTIGFVVKQAAEGLKQYFSKYRSVIINCDANSKDGTKEVFLNTSTDQIPKIYLSLPPKITGKGSVLRMLFHKACDMGAKAIITIDADLISITPKWIRNLGEPILEDFGFVAPLYVRHKYDGTITNNVVYPLIRCLFGRRIRQPIGGDFGFSGEIAKIYAQGKYWDALVAQFGIDVWMTTVALAEGIPICQSFMGRPKIHRPKDPAQSLGKMFYQVVGTMFNLMQSFFDLWKMVKWSKPTAIFGFGLGETELPPPVRVDQEALYQKFLLGFKQYHNIWNKILFTPNLNKLNEIKTLRFEHFDFPTELWAKILYDFSVAYKNKVDDQKLILDAIIPLYYGKTLSFVKKTERMSIQEAEELIEYECEVFEKIKPYLIEQWTKVQGYVKVRP
;
A
#
# COMPACT_ATOMS: atom_id res chain seq x y z
N MET A 1 -22.21 -13.07 6.97
CA MET A 1 -21.08 -13.38 7.88
C MET A 1 -20.44 -14.73 7.59
N ALA A 2 -21.18 -15.85 7.54
CA ALA A 2 -20.60 -17.19 7.38
C ALA A 2 -19.77 -17.42 6.09
N GLU A 3 -20.03 -16.66 5.02
CA GLU A 3 -19.21 -16.70 3.79
C GLU A 3 -17.89 -15.92 3.89
N ILE A 4 -17.73 -15.09 4.92
CA ILE A 4 -16.58 -14.18 5.09
C ILE A 4 -15.73 -14.58 6.30
N ILE A 5 -16.38 -15.02 7.38
CA ILE A 5 -15.74 -15.51 8.61
C ILE A 5 -15.91 -17.01 8.65
N GLY A 6 -14.80 -17.75 8.58
CA GLY A 6 -14.81 -19.22 8.63
C GLY A 6 -14.90 -19.73 10.07
N ILE A 7 -14.01 -19.26 10.93
CA ILE A 7 -13.99 -19.61 12.36
C ILE A 7 -13.97 -18.33 13.17
N GLU A 8 -14.77 -18.29 14.24
CA GLU A 8 -14.68 -17.28 15.29
C GLU A 8 -14.45 -17.99 16.64
N ILE A 9 -13.42 -17.57 17.36
CA ILE A 9 -13.17 -17.96 18.76
C ILE A 9 -13.18 -16.67 19.58
N ASN A 10 -14.18 -16.54 20.45
CA ASN A 10 -14.42 -15.36 21.29
C ASN A 10 -14.60 -15.80 22.75
N PRO A 11 -13.49 -16.12 23.46
CA PRO A 11 -13.55 -16.75 24.78
C PRO A 11 -14.20 -15.87 25.85
N GLN A 12 -14.13 -14.55 25.70
CA GLN A 12 -14.71 -13.57 26.62
C GLN A 12 -16.10 -13.09 26.19
N GLU A 13 -16.72 -13.72 25.19
CA GLU A 13 -18.06 -13.42 24.68
C GLU A 13 -18.32 -11.94 24.33
N VAL A 14 -17.28 -11.23 23.88
CA VAL A 14 -17.35 -9.79 23.57
C VAL A 14 -18.32 -9.57 22.41
N LYS A 15 -19.37 -8.77 22.64
CA LYS A 15 -20.37 -8.43 21.62
C LYS A 15 -20.15 -7.06 20.99
N GLU A 16 -19.61 -6.12 21.74
CA GLU A 16 -19.41 -4.74 21.33
C GLU A 16 -18.03 -4.25 21.77
N ALA A 17 -17.41 -3.40 20.96
CA ALA A 17 -16.20 -2.69 21.30
C ALA A 17 -16.19 -1.34 20.59
N GLU A 18 -15.72 -0.30 21.26
CA GLU A 18 -15.55 1.02 20.68
C GLU A 18 -14.21 1.15 19.94
N ILE A 19 -13.16 0.49 20.44
CA ILE A 19 -11.84 0.46 19.82
C ILE A 19 -11.47 -0.99 19.46
N ILE A 20 -11.10 -1.21 18.21
CA ILE A 20 -10.61 -2.52 17.73
C ILE A 20 -9.16 -2.38 17.28
N VAL A 21 -8.28 -3.24 17.77
CA VAL A 21 -6.97 -3.46 17.14
C VAL A 21 -7.01 -4.77 16.36
N GLY A 22 -7.08 -4.67 15.04
CA GLY A 22 -7.04 -5.78 14.10
C GLY A 22 -5.60 -6.16 13.73
N ILE A 23 -5.25 -7.44 13.84
CA ILE A 23 -3.93 -7.97 13.51
C ILE A 23 -4.08 -8.98 12.39
N PRO A 24 -3.93 -8.59 11.10
CA PRO A 24 -3.86 -9.54 9.99
C PRO A 24 -2.62 -10.43 10.07
N SER A 25 -2.80 -11.76 9.99
CA SER A 25 -1.70 -12.73 10.09
C SER A 25 -1.73 -13.83 9.02
N TYR A 26 -0.55 -14.35 8.70
CA TYR A 26 -0.37 -15.58 7.92
C TYR A 26 1.00 -16.21 8.21
N ASN A 27 1.02 -17.26 9.04
CA ASN A 27 2.22 -17.94 9.52
C ASN A 27 3.23 -17.00 10.21
N GLU A 28 2.78 -16.39 11.30
CA GLU A 28 3.52 -15.43 12.12
C GLU A 28 3.59 -15.84 13.60
N ALA A 29 3.72 -17.14 13.89
CA ALA A 29 3.81 -17.65 15.27
C ALA A 29 4.97 -17.03 16.06
N ASP A 30 6.09 -16.73 15.40
CA ASP A 30 7.30 -16.19 16.04
C ASP A 30 7.17 -14.72 16.46
N THR A 31 6.25 -13.96 15.86
CA THR A 31 6.17 -12.49 15.95
C THR A 31 4.86 -12.02 16.58
N ILE A 32 3.74 -12.70 16.33
CA ILE A 32 2.40 -12.23 16.73
C ILE A 32 2.27 -12.01 18.24
N GLY A 33 2.93 -12.84 19.07
CA GLY A 33 2.89 -12.69 20.52
C GLY A 33 3.48 -11.36 21.01
N PHE A 34 4.51 -10.85 20.34
CA PHE A 34 5.06 -9.52 20.66
C PHE A 34 4.09 -8.40 20.25
N VAL A 35 3.56 -8.46 19.03
CA VAL A 35 2.60 -7.48 18.50
C VAL A 35 1.36 -7.37 19.40
N VAL A 36 0.81 -8.51 19.84
CA VAL A 36 -0.35 -8.57 20.74
C VAL A 36 -0.08 -7.90 22.08
N LYS A 37 1.11 -8.11 22.67
CA LYS A 37 1.50 -7.45 23.92
C LYS A 37 1.58 -5.93 23.75
N GLN A 38 2.20 -5.46 22.67
CA GLN A 38 2.30 -4.02 22.37
C GLN A 38 0.93 -3.39 22.11
N ALA A 39 0.04 -4.11 21.43
CA ALA A 39 -1.33 -3.69 21.21
C ALA A 39 -2.11 -3.56 22.53
N ALA A 40 -2.02 -4.56 23.40
CA ALA A 40 -2.69 -4.55 24.71
C ALA A 40 -2.18 -3.41 25.60
N GLU A 41 -0.86 -3.21 25.65
CA GLU A 41 -0.25 -2.11 26.40
C GLU A 41 -0.70 -0.75 25.84
N GLY A 42 -0.76 -0.59 24.52
CA GLY A 42 -1.25 0.65 23.90
C GLY A 42 -2.71 0.95 24.22
N LEU A 43 -3.56 -0.07 24.17
CA LEU A 43 -4.97 0.06 24.56
C LEU A 43 -5.12 0.43 26.05
N LYS A 44 -4.35 -0.23 26.93
CA LYS A 44 -4.37 0.03 28.37
C LYS A 44 -3.87 1.44 28.72
N GLN A 45 -2.79 1.90 28.09
CA GLN A 45 -2.22 3.22 28.36
C GLN A 45 -3.07 4.37 27.82
N TYR A 46 -3.58 4.25 26.59
CA TYR A 46 -4.15 5.40 25.87
C TYR A 46 -5.67 5.33 25.68
N PHE A 47 -6.27 4.15 25.82
CA PHE A 47 -7.70 3.91 25.54
C PHE A 47 -8.43 3.20 26.69
N SER A 48 -7.91 3.25 27.92
CA SER A 48 -8.50 2.58 29.09
C SER A 48 -9.96 2.96 29.41
N LYS A 49 -10.38 4.15 28.97
CA LYS A 49 -11.78 4.62 29.12
C LYS A 49 -12.75 4.03 28.09
N TYR A 50 -12.26 3.32 27.08
CA TYR A 50 -13.07 2.75 26.01
C TYR A 50 -13.12 1.23 26.09
N ARG A 51 -14.28 0.67 25.73
CA ARG A 51 -14.39 -0.79 25.54
C ARG A 51 -13.54 -1.19 24.33
N SER A 52 -12.48 -1.95 24.58
CA SER A 52 -11.48 -2.26 23.56
C SER A 52 -11.31 -3.77 23.38
N VAL A 53 -10.96 -4.21 22.17
CA VAL A 53 -10.69 -5.63 21.87
C VAL A 53 -9.56 -5.75 20.85
N ILE A 54 -8.75 -6.81 21.00
CA ILE A 54 -7.75 -7.18 20.01
C ILE A 54 -8.31 -8.34 19.19
N ILE A 55 -8.30 -8.19 17.86
CA ILE A 55 -8.83 -9.19 16.94
C ILE A 55 -7.71 -9.69 16.03
N ASN A 56 -7.30 -10.94 16.17
CA ASN A 56 -6.46 -11.55 15.16
C ASN A 56 -7.33 -12.01 13.99
N CYS A 57 -7.00 -11.52 12.80
CA CYS A 57 -7.65 -11.91 11.57
C CYS A 57 -6.66 -12.77 10.78
N ASP A 58 -6.92 -14.07 10.70
CA ASP A 58 -5.93 -15.04 10.28
C ASP A 58 -6.27 -15.68 8.92
N ALA A 59 -5.26 -15.78 8.04
CA ALA A 59 -5.40 -16.42 6.74
C ALA A 59 -5.19 -17.95 6.79
N ASN A 60 -5.76 -18.63 7.78
CA ASN A 60 -5.62 -20.07 8.00
C ASN A 60 -4.15 -20.51 8.23
N SER A 61 -3.47 -19.87 9.17
CA SER A 61 -2.10 -20.19 9.56
C SER A 61 -1.96 -21.62 10.09
N LYS A 62 -0.83 -22.25 9.79
CA LYS A 62 -0.55 -23.66 10.15
C LYS A 62 0.65 -23.85 11.08
N ASP A 63 1.31 -22.76 11.44
CA ASP A 63 2.56 -22.72 12.20
C ASP A 63 2.36 -22.51 13.71
N GLY A 64 1.11 -22.47 14.18
CA GLY A 64 0.79 -22.18 15.59
C GLY A 64 0.42 -20.72 15.89
N THR A 65 0.31 -19.85 14.87
CA THR A 65 -0.06 -18.43 15.03
C THR A 65 -1.29 -18.23 15.93
N LYS A 66 -2.35 -19.04 15.71
CA LYS A 66 -3.60 -18.99 16.48
C LYS A 66 -3.35 -19.29 17.96
N GLU A 67 -2.62 -20.37 18.24
CA GLU A 67 -2.31 -20.81 19.60
C GLU A 67 -1.47 -19.75 20.33
N VAL A 68 -0.47 -19.18 19.66
CA VAL A 68 0.35 -18.08 20.22
C VAL A 68 -0.52 -16.87 20.53
N PHE A 69 -1.39 -16.46 19.60
CA PHE A 69 -2.32 -15.34 19.82
C PHE A 69 -3.23 -15.58 21.03
N LEU A 70 -3.87 -16.74 21.11
CA LEU A 70 -4.80 -17.08 22.20
C LEU A 70 -4.10 -17.23 23.56
N ASN A 71 -2.86 -17.71 23.59
CA ASN A 71 -2.11 -17.93 24.84
C ASN A 71 -1.32 -16.69 25.32
N THR A 72 -1.12 -15.68 24.46
CA THR A 72 -0.40 -14.46 24.86
C THR A 72 -1.20 -13.64 25.88
N SER A 73 -0.63 -13.35 27.05
CA SER A 73 -1.27 -12.46 28.04
C SER A 73 -1.48 -11.06 27.46
N THR A 74 -2.62 -10.47 27.80
CA THR A 74 -3.06 -9.13 27.35
C THR A 74 -3.58 -8.30 28.52
N ASP A 75 -3.24 -8.70 29.75
CA ASP A 75 -3.56 -7.97 30.99
C ASP A 75 -5.00 -7.47 31.05
N GLN A 76 -5.95 -8.39 30.77
CA GLN A 76 -7.41 -8.21 30.76
C GLN A 76 -8.02 -7.59 29.50
N ILE A 77 -7.23 -7.14 28.51
CA ILE A 77 -7.80 -6.75 27.22
C ILE A 77 -8.40 -7.98 26.52
N PRO A 78 -9.70 -7.99 26.18
CA PRO A 78 -10.32 -9.13 25.51
C PRO A 78 -9.70 -9.44 24.14
N LYS A 79 -9.80 -10.70 23.72
CA LYS A 79 -9.28 -11.17 22.43
C LYS A 79 -10.32 -11.94 21.64
N ILE A 80 -10.36 -11.72 20.34
CA ILE A 80 -11.13 -12.54 19.40
C ILE A 80 -10.18 -13.06 18.33
N TYR A 81 -10.24 -14.36 18.05
CA TYR A 81 -9.58 -14.94 16.89
C TYR A 81 -10.62 -15.17 15.80
N LEU A 82 -10.31 -14.70 14.59
CA LEU A 82 -11.09 -14.94 13.40
C LEU A 82 -10.20 -15.62 12.35
N SER A 83 -10.73 -16.60 11.63
CA SER A 83 -10.04 -17.18 10.47
C SER A 83 -10.91 -17.10 9.23
N LEU A 84 -10.25 -16.96 8.08
CA LEU A 84 -10.92 -17.07 6.78
C LEU A 84 -11.53 -18.46 6.58
N PRO A 85 -12.61 -18.59 5.80
CA PRO A 85 -13.08 -19.89 5.32
C PRO A 85 -11.94 -20.67 4.64
N PRO A 86 -11.95 -22.02 4.71
CA PRO A 86 -10.97 -22.84 4.02
C PRO A 86 -10.88 -22.48 2.53
N LYS A 87 -9.66 -22.48 1.98
CA LYS A 87 -9.32 -22.14 0.57
C LYS A 87 -9.33 -20.64 0.21
N ILE A 88 -9.75 -19.75 1.11
CA ILE A 88 -9.61 -18.29 0.91
C ILE A 88 -8.29 -17.82 1.55
N THR A 89 -7.55 -16.97 0.84
CA THR A 89 -6.27 -16.40 1.29
C THR A 89 -6.18 -14.91 0.92
N GLY A 90 -5.14 -14.25 1.44
CA GLY A 90 -4.76 -12.89 1.06
C GLY A 90 -5.07 -11.85 2.14
N LYS A 91 -4.18 -10.84 2.24
CA LYS A 91 -4.29 -9.75 3.23
C LYS A 91 -5.62 -9.01 3.10
N GLY A 92 -6.08 -8.74 1.88
CA GLY A 92 -7.39 -8.13 1.65
C GLY A 92 -8.54 -8.95 2.20
N SER A 93 -8.60 -10.25 1.90
CA SER A 93 -9.64 -11.15 2.43
C SER A 93 -9.69 -11.09 3.96
N VAL A 94 -8.52 -11.11 4.61
CA VAL A 94 -8.39 -10.99 6.07
C VAL A 94 -8.94 -9.66 6.59
N LEU A 95 -8.59 -8.55 5.95
CA LEU A 95 -9.09 -7.22 6.34
C LEU A 95 -10.59 -7.06 6.05
N ARG A 96 -11.12 -7.72 5.01
CA ARG A 96 -12.56 -7.74 4.75
C ARG A 96 -13.33 -8.35 5.91
N MET A 97 -12.83 -9.46 6.45
CA MET A 97 -13.38 -10.07 7.66
C MET A 97 -13.36 -9.11 8.86
N LEU A 98 -12.27 -8.35 9.04
CA LEU A 98 -12.20 -7.31 10.06
C LEU A 98 -13.24 -6.20 9.84
N PHE A 99 -13.44 -5.71 8.62
CA PHE A 99 -14.43 -4.66 8.34
C PHE A 99 -15.83 -5.09 8.74
N HIS A 100 -16.24 -6.31 8.38
CA HIS A 100 -17.53 -6.86 8.77
C HIS A 100 -17.63 -7.00 10.29
N LYS A 101 -16.62 -7.60 10.95
CA LYS A 101 -16.63 -7.75 12.41
C LYS A 101 -16.71 -6.41 13.12
N ALA A 102 -15.98 -5.41 12.65
CA ALA A 102 -16.00 -4.07 13.21
C ALA A 102 -17.38 -3.40 13.08
N CYS A 103 -18.07 -3.62 11.95
CA CYS A 103 -19.44 -3.16 11.78
C CYS A 103 -20.40 -3.85 12.77
N ASP A 104 -20.29 -5.17 12.91
CA ASP A 104 -21.15 -5.96 13.80
C ASP A 104 -20.97 -5.57 15.28
N MET A 105 -19.75 -5.20 15.68
CA MET A 105 -19.42 -4.79 17.05
C MET A 105 -19.66 -3.31 17.34
N GLY A 106 -20.08 -2.53 16.35
CA GLY A 106 -20.34 -1.09 16.50
C GLY A 106 -19.09 -0.26 16.78
N ALA A 107 -17.93 -0.65 16.22
CA ALA A 107 -16.66 0.03 16.47
C ALA A 107 -16.66 1.49 16.05
N LYS A 108 -16.02 2.34 16.86
CA LYS A 108 -15.80 3.77 16.56
C LYS A 108 -14.46 3.98 15.87
N ALA A 109 -13.40 3.35 16.39
CA ALA A 109 -12.07 3.38 15.80
C ALA A 109 -11.51 1.97 15.62
N ILE A 110 -10.93 1.72 14.46
CA ILE A 110 -10.28 0.47 14.10
C ILE A 110 -8.84 0.79 13.74
N ILE A 111 -7.90 0.05 14.33
CA ILE A 111 -6.47 0.15 14.08
C ILE A 111 -6.02 -1.18 13.51
N THR A 112 -5.33 -1.17 12.38
CA THR A 112 -4.71 -2.37 11.80
C THR A 112 -3.21 -2.30 11.94
N ILE A 113 -2.59 -3.37 12.40
CA ILE A 113 -1.14 -3.51 12.55
C ILE A 113 -0.68 -4.85 12.00
N ASP A 114 0.37 -4.87 11.18
CA ASP A 114 0.90 -6.11 10.62
C ASP A 114 1.43 -7.06 11.73
N ALA A 115 1.22 -8.37 11.58
CA ALA A 115 1.63 -9.37 12.59
C ALA A 115 3.14 -9.65 12.65
N ASP A 116 3.91 -9.29 11.62
CA ASP A 116 5.35 -9.54 11.47
C ASP A 116 6.25 -8.38 11.97
N LEU A 117 5.65 -7.41 12.66
CA LEU A 117 6.33 -6.23 13.18
C LEU A 117 7.24 -6.56 14.36
N ILE A 118 8.50 -6.12 14.28
CA ILE A 118 9.46 -6.18 15.40
C ILE A 118 9.70 -4.83 16.07
N SER A 119 9.37 -3.72 15.39
CA SER A 119 9.60 -2.35 15.88
C SER A 119 8.35 -1.66 16.43
N ILE A 120 7.20 -2.36 16.49
CA ILE A 120 5.95 -1.81 17.01
C ILE A 120 6.09 -1.40 18.48
N THR A 121 5.45 -0.28 18.83
CA THR A 121 5.39 0.23 20.20
C THR A 121 3.95 0.56 20.60
N PRO A 122 3.63 0.72 21.89
CA PRO A 122 2.27 1.04 22.34
C PRO A 122 1.78 2.38 21.77
N LYS A 123 2.71 3.30 21.49
CA LYS A 123 2.46 4.61 20.88
C LYS A 123 1.87 4.51 19.47
N TRP A 124 2.11 3.42 18.74
CA TRP A 124 1.52 3.22 17.40
C TRP A 124 0.00 3.08 17.48
N ILE A 125 -0.50 2.40 18.52
CA ILE A 125 -1.93 2.24 18.79
C ILE A 125 -2.57 3.60 19.05
N ARG A 126 -1.93 4.43 19.89
CA ARG A 126 -2.33 5.83 20.12
C ARG A 126 -2.37 6.61 18.82
N ASN A 127 -1.26 6.63 18.10
CA ASN A 127 -1.06 7.48 16.93
C ASN A 127 -1.99 7.14 15.77
N LEU A 128 -2.39 5.88 15.61
CA LEU A 128 -3.37 5.47 14.61
C LEU A 128 -4.82 5.62 15.10
N GLY A 129 -5.08 5.47 16.41
CA GLY A 129 -6.43 5.46 16.98
C GLY A 129 -6.97 6.81 17.44
N GLU A 130 -6.14 7.63 18.09
CA GLU A 130 -6.56 8.91 18.69
C GLU A 130 -7.10 9.90 17.65
N PRO A 131 -6.48 10.08 16.47
CA PRO A 131 -7.04 11.00 15.47
C PRO A 131 -8.42 10.57 14.98
N ILE A 132 -8.74 9.28 15.00
CA ILE A 132 -10.07 8.79 14.60
C ILE A 132 -11.15 9.23 15.59
N LEU A 133 -10.78 9.44 16.85
CA LEU A 133 -11.66 9.98 17.88
C LEU A 133 -11.74 11.52 17.84
N GLU A 134 -10.88 12.17 17.05
CA GLU A 134 -10.76 13.62 16.84
C GLU A 134 -11.17 14.00 15.39
N ASP A 135 -12.27 13.44 14.91
CA ASP A 135 -12.92 13.75 13.62
C ASP A 135 -12.20 13.31 12.33
N PHE A 136 -11.07 12.58 12.42
CA PHE A 136 -10.52 11.90 11.23
C PHE A 136 -11.26 10.58 10.95
N GLY A 137 -11.50 10.28 9.67
CA GLY A 137 -12.06 9.00 9.26
C GLY A 137 -11.00 7.99 8.80
N PHE A 138 -9.80 8.45 8.44
CA PHE A 138 -8.69 7.59 8.01
C PHE A 138 -7.34 8.17 8.43
N VAL A 139 -6.47 7.33 8.97
CA VAL A 139 -5.10 7.66 9.39
C VAL A 139 -4.12 6.75 8.66
N ALA A 140 -3.28 7.37 7.83
CA ALA A 140 -2.13 6.70 7.23
C ALA A 140 -0.89 6.84 8.13
N PRO A 141 0.00 5.83 8.19
CA PRO A 141 1.21 5.92 8.99
C PRO A 141 2.25 6.81 8.29
N LEU A 142 3.15 7.36 9.08
CA LEU A 142 4.32 8.08 8.61
C LEU A 142 5.55 7.56 9.38
N TYR A 143 6.18 6.51 8.84
CA TYR A 143 7.45 5.99 9.38
C TYR A 143 8.66 6.79 8.91
N VAL A 144 9.72 6.73 9.71
CA VAL A 144 11.08 7.04 9.26
C VAL A 144 11.57 5.89 8.38
N ARG A 145 11.90 6.15 7.12
CA ARG A 145 12.38 5.10 6.20
C ARG A 145 13.73 5.44 5.59
N HIS A 146 14.46 4.39 5.27
CA HIS A 146 15.65 4.52 4.44
C HIS A 146 15.21 4.86 3.01
N LYS A 147 15.97 5.70 2.30
CA LYS A 147 15.67 6.15 0.93
C LYS A 147 15.46 5.02 -0.10
N TYR A 148 16.00 3.83 0.17
CA TYR A 148 15.87 2.64 -0.70
C TYR A 148 14.80 1.64 -0.25
N ASP A 149 14.02 1.99 0.75
CA ASP A 149 12.89 1.18 1.21
C ASP A 149 11.57 1.72 0.64
N GLY A 150 10.56 0.85 0.52
CA GLY A 150 9.25 1.22 -0.02
C GLY A 150 9.31 1.71 -1.47
N THR A 151 10.17 1.13 -2.31
CA THR A 151 10.42 1.60 -3.68
C THR A 151 9.17 1.60 -4.57
N ILE A 152 8.22 0.67 -4.38
CA ILE A 152 6.89 0.70 -5.03
C ILE A 152 6.10 1.93 -4.60
N THR A 153 6.07 2.21 -3.29
CA THR A 153 5.45 3.41 -2.74
C THR A 153 6.03 4.68 -3.36
N ASN A 154 7.36 4.81 -3.30
CA ASN A 154 8.06 6.03 -3.68
C ASN A 154 7.98 6.32 -5.19
N ASN A 155 8.14 5.29 -6.03
CA ASN A 155 8.25 5.48 -7.47
C ASN A 155 6.92 5.28 -8.22
N VAL A 156 5.88 4.72 -7.60
CA VAL A 156 4.61 4.38 -8.28
C VAL A 156 3.40 4.93 -7.55
N VAL A 157 3.12 4.39 -6.37
CA VAL A 157 1.81 4.62 -5.72
C VAL A 157 1.67 6.03 -5.20
N TYR A 158 2.69 6.56 -4.51
CA TYR A 158 2.64 7.91 -3.96
C TYR A 158 2.53 8.99 -5.05
N PRO A 159 3.36 8.98 -6.12
CA PRO A 159 3.18 9.90 -7.25
C PRO A 159 1.80 9.82 -7.91
N LEU A 160 1.28 8.60 -8.12
CA LEU A 160 -0.04 8.41 -8.72
C LEU A 160 -1.17 8.90 -7.80
N ILE A 161 -1.15 8.59 -6.50
CA ILE A 161 -2.16 9.05 -5.55
C ILE A 161 -2.19 10.58 -5.49
N ARG A 162 -1.02 11.23 -5.44
CA ARG A 162 -0.94 12.70 -5.47
C ARG A 162 -1.51 13.28 -6.74
N CYS A 163 -1.08 12.76 -7.89
CA CYS A 163 -1.51 13.23 -9.20
C CYS A 163 -3.02 13.04 -9.41
N LEU A 164 -3.58 11.90 -8.98
CA LEU A 164 -4.95 11.52 -9.29
C LEU A 164 -5.95 12.01 -8.23
N PHE A 165 -5.60 11.94 -6.95
CA PHE A 165 -6.52 12.20 -5.84
C PHE A 165 -6.17 13.45 -5.02
N GLY A 166 -5.07 14.14 -5.36
CA GLY A 166 -4.82 15.52 -4.90
C GLY A 166 -4.45 15.65 -3.43
N ARG A 167 -4.02 14.56 -2.78
CA ARG A 167 -3.58 14.56 -1.37
C ARG A 167 -2.21 13.93 -1.22
N ARG A 168 -1.38 14.56 -0.40
CA ARG A 168 -0.03 14.07 -0.06
C ARG A 168 -0.14 13.09 1.10
N ILE A 169 -0.36 11.81 0.79
CA ILE A 169 -0.31 10.70 1.74
C ILE A 169 0.96 9.91 1.42
N ARG A 170 2.01 10.09 2.21
CA ARG A 170 3.36 9.60 1.93
C ARG A 170 3.46 8.09 1.90
N GLN A 171 2.62 7.39 2.66
CA GLN A 171 2.61 5.93 2.77
C GLN A 171 1.20 5.35 2.54
N PRO A 172 0.67 5.48 1.30
CA PRO A 172 -0.66 5.01 0.93
C PRO A 172 -0.79 3.47 0.94
N ILE A 173 0.33 2.76 1.07
CA ILE A 173 0.42 1.30 1.24
C ILE A 173 1.26 0.95 2.48
N GLY A 174 1.13 1.74 3.55
CA GLY A 174 1.94 1.62 4.76
C GLY A 174 1.74 0.33 5.55
N GLY A 175 0.61 -0.36 5.35
CA GLY A 175 0.27 -1.65 5.93
C GLY A 175 -0.38 -1.59 7.31
N ASP A 176 -0.08 -0.53 8.09
CA ASP A 176 -0.77 -0.22 9.34
C ASP A 176 -1.63 1.02 9.12
N PHE A 177 -2.85 1.06 9.64
CA PHE A 177 -3.80 2.15 9.39
C PHE A 177 -4.72 2.35 10.59
N GLY A 178 -5.24 3.56 10.74
CA GLY A 178 -6.41 3.83 11.59
C GLY A 178 -7.59 4.19 10.70
N PHE A 179 -8.80 3.75 11.05
CA PHE A 179 -10.01 4.15 10.33
C PHE A 179 -11.26 4.08 11.21
N SER A 180 -12.25 4.92 10.90
CA SER A 180 -13.49 5.00 11.66
C SER A 180 -14.44 3.86 11.34
N GLY A 181 -15.42 3.62 12.24
CA GLY A 181 -16.51 2.70 11.98
C GLY A 181 -17.37 3.08 10.77
N GLU A 182 -17.44 4.38 10.42
CA GLU A 182 -18.18 4.85 9.25
C GLU A 182 -17.54 4.36 7.95
N ILE A 183 -16.23 4.59 7.78
CA ILE A 183 -15.54 4.11 6.57
C ILE A 183 -15.39 2.59 6.57
N ALA A 184 -15.35 1.93 7.74
CA ALA A 184 -15.40 0.46 7.81
C ALA A 184 -16.68 -0.11 7.17
N LYS A 185 -17.83 0.57 7.32
CA LYS A 185 -19.08 0.18 6.64
C LYS A 185 -18.96 0.32 5.12
N ILE A 186 -18.35 1.40 4.64
CA ILE A 186 -18.08 1.59 3.21
C ILE A 186 -17.18 0.47 2.70
N TYR A 187 -16.13 0.14 3.44
CA TYR A 187 -15.23 -0.95 3.05
C TYR A 187 -15.92 -2.33 3.04
N ALA A 188 -16.77 -2.61 4.03
CA ALA A 188 -17.53 -3.85 4.11
C ALA A 188 -18.53 -4.05 2.94
N GLN A 189 -19.03 -2.96 2.34
CA GLN A 189 -19.88 -3.04 1.13
C GLN A 189 -19.11 -3.59 -0.08
N GLY A 190 -17.79 -3.47 -0.10
CA GLY A 190 -16.94 -4.06 -1.13
C GLY A 190 -17.08 -3.42 -2.52
N LYS A 191 -17.43 -2.13 -2.59
CA LYS A 191 -17.44 -1.41 -3.87
C LYS A 191 -16.03 -1.41 -4.48
N TYR A 192 -15.92 -1.70 -5.78
CA TYR A 192 -14.63 -1.85 -6.48
C TYR A 192 -13.74 -2.99 -5.97
N TRP A 193 -14.31 -3.96 -5.24
CA TRP A 193 -13.58 -5.13 -4.78
C TRP A 193 -13.30 -6.11 -5.93
N ASP A 194 -12.08 -6.61 -6.02
CA ASP A 194 -11.69 -7.65 -6.97
C ASP A 194 -10.67 -8.63 -6.37
N ALA A 195 -10.14 -9.53 -7.20
CA ALA A 195 -9.17 -10.53 -6.79
C ALA A 195 -7.79 -9.94 -6.39
N LEU A 196 -7.43 -8.74 -6.87
CA LEU A 196 -6.19 -8.05 -6.50
C LEU A 196 -6.34 -7.38 -5.14
N VAL A 197 -7.49 -6.73 -4.91
CA VAL A 197 -7.88 -6.14 -3.62
C VAL A 197 -7.91 -7.20 -2.54
N ALA A 198 -8.41 -8.42 -2.83
CA ALA A 198 -8.39 -9.55 -1.91
C ALA A 198 -6.97 -9.98 -1.44
N GLN A 199 -5.92 -9.51 -2.11
CA GLN A 199 -4.52 -9.84 -1.84
C GLN A 199 -3.77 -8.60 -1.29
N PHE A 200 -2.61 -8.22 -1.87
CA PHE A 200 -1.85 -7.04 -1.45
C PHE A 200 -2.39 -5.70 -2.01
N GLY A 201 -3.42 -5.73 -2.86
CA GLY A 201 -4.08 -4.52 -3.36
C GLY A 201 -4.88 -3.75 -2.31
N ILE A 202 -5.19 -4.37 -1.17
CA ILE A 202 -6.08 -3.80 -0.16
C ILE A 202 -5.63 -2.45 0.40
N ASP A 203 -4.33 -2.25 0.63
CA ASP A 203 -3.85 -1.04 1.29
C ASP A 203 -4.04 0.20 0.39
N VAL A 204 -3.75 0.07 -0.92
CA VAL A 204 -3.98 1.15 -1.89
C VAL A 204 -5.48 1.34 -2.14
N TRP A 205 -6.26 0.27 -2.11
CA TRP A 205 -7.72 0.34 -2.24
C TRP A 205 -8.34 1.12 -1.08
N MET A 206 -8.00 0.81 0.17
CA MET A 206 -8.48 1.54 1.34
C MET A 206 -8.16 3.02 1.23
N THR A 207 -6.88 3.36 1.02
CA THR A 207 -6.44 4.75 0.91
C THR A 207 -7.17 5.51 -0.21
N THR A 208 -7.35 4.86 -1.37
CA THR A 208 -8.00 5.49 -2.53
C THR A 208 -9.50 5.67 -2.32
N VAL A 209 -10.19 4.68 -1.74
CA VAL A 209 -11.61 4.78 -1.42
C VAL A 209 -11.84 5.86 -0.37
N ALA A 210 -11.02 5.94 0.68
CA ALA A 210 -11.11 7.03 1.67
C ALA A 210 -11.01 8.42 1.01
N LEU A 211 -10.06 8.59 0.09
CA LEU A 211 -9.88 9.83 -0.66
C LEU A 211 -11.07 10.15 -1.56
N ALA A 212 -11.58 9.15 -2.29
CA ALA A 212 -12.65 9.34 -3.25
C ALA A 212 -14.01 9.62 -2.59
N GLU A 213 -14.25 9.04 -1.41
CA GLU A 213 -15.45 9.28 -0.61
C GLU A 213 -15.35 10.58 0.23
N GLY A 214 -14.27 11.35 0.09
CA GLY A 214 -14.12 12.65 0.76
C GLY A 214 -13.91 12.55 2.28
N ILE A 215 -13.48 11.38 2.77
CA ILE A 215 -13.27 11.14 4.20
C ILE A 215 -12.15 12.05 4.72
N PRO A 216 -12.27 12.66 5.93
CA PRO A 216 -11.18 13.41 6.54
C PRO A 216 -9.98 12.50 6.81
N ILE A 217 -8.83 12.81 6.18
CA ILE A 217 -7.59 12.02 6.30
C ILE A 217 -6.51 12.81 7.03
N CYS A 218 -5.81 12.14 7.95
CA CYS A 218 -4.51 12.57 8.46
C CYS A 218 -3.43 11.51 8.22
N GLN A 219 -2.19 11.93 8.43
CA GLN A 219 -1.04 11.05 8.59
C GLN A 219 -0.62 11.07 10.05
N SER A 220 0.03 10.01 10.52
CA SER A 220 0.47 9.93 11.89
C SER A 220 1.93 9.51 12.00
N PHE A 221 2.73 10.33 12.66
CA PHE A 221 4.16 10.09 12.80
C PHE A 221 4.42 8.92 13.76
N MET A 222 5.02 7.84 13.27
CA MET A 222 5.17 6.60 14.04
C MET A 222 6.42 6.62 14.94
N GLY A 223 7.28 7.62 14.82
CA GLY A 223 8.47 7.82 15.66
C GLY A 223 9.66 6.90 15.36
N ARG A 224 9.42 5.75 14.72
CA ARG A 224 10.44 4.73 14.44
C ARG A 224 10.27 4.12 13.05
N PRO A 225 11.31 3.45 12.53
CA PRO A 225 11.23 2.68 11.30
C PRO A 225 10.24 1.52 11.42
N LYS A 226 9.56 1.19 10.31
CA LYS A 226 8.81 -0.06 10.19
C LYS A 226 9.77 -1.18 9.87
N ILE A 227 10.03 -2.05 10.86
CA ILE A 227 10.91 -3.20 10.68
C ILE A 227 10.07 -4.46 10.77
N HIS A 228 10.21 -5.29 9.74
CA HIS A 228 9.52 -6.54 9.55
C HIS A 228 10.50 -7.71 9.60
N ARG A 229 9.97 -8.92 9.75
CA ARG A 229 10.74 -10.14 9.47
C ARG A 229 11.37 -10.06 8.06
N PRO A 230 12.66 -10.39 7.89
CA PRO A 230 13.28 -10.42 6.57
C PRO A 230 12.50 -11.31 5.59
N LYS A 231 12.10 -10.74 4.45
CA LYS A 231 11.48 -11.47 3.33
C LYS A 231 12.49 -11.56 2.20
N ASP A 232 12.49 -12.66 1.47
CA ASP A 232 13.26 -12.77 0.22
C ASP A 232 12.69 -11.76 -0.80
N PRO A 233 13.45 -10.69 -1.15
CA PRO A 233 12.98 -9.65 -2.05
C PRO A 233 12.73 -10.16 -3.47
N ALA A 234 13.45 -11.22 -3.89
CA ALA A 234 13.35 -11.75 -5.25
C ALA A 234 12.05 -12.54 -5.49
N GLN A 235 11.51 -13.20 -4.46
CA GLN A 235 10.31 -14.05 -4.57
C GLN A 235 8.98 -13.29 -4.36
N SER A 236 9.02 -12.15 -3.68
CA SER A 236 7.81 -11.46 -3.19
C SER A 236 7.46 -10.19 -3.99
N LEU A 237 8.46 -9.48 -4.52
CA LEU A 237 8.25 -8.15 -5.10
C LEU A 237 7.37 -8.16 -6.36
N GLY A 238 7.54 -9.14 -7.26
CA GLY A 238 6.78 -9.20 -8.51
C GLY A 238 5.28 -9.41 -8.30
N LYS A 239 4.90 -10.30 -7.35
CA LYS A 239 3.48 -10.55 -7.02
C LYS A 239 2.84 -9.33 -6.37
N MET A 240 3.53 -8.70 -5.43
CA MET A 240 3.05 -7.47 -4.77
C MET A 240 2.89 -6.34 -5.78
N PHE A 241 3.88 -6.14 -6.67
CA PHE A 241 3.83 -5.12 -7.72
C PHE A 241 2.59 -5.28 -8.60
N TYR A 242 2.37 -6.49 -9.13
CA TYR A 242 1.20 -6.82 -9.95
C TYR A 242 -0.12 -6.46 -9.24
N GLN A 243 -0.28 -6.89 -7.99
CA GLN A 243 -1.53 -6.69 -7.24
C GLN A 243 -1.78 -5.22 -6.90
N VAL A 244 -0.74 -4.49 -6.45
CA VAL A 244 -0.86 -3.07 -6.08
C VAL A 244 -1.10 -2.20 -7.30
N VAL A 245 -0.29 -2.34 -8.35
CA VAL A 245 -0.40 -1.50 -9.56
C VAL A 245 -1.66 -1.83 -10.35
N GLY A 246 -2.04 -3.11 -10.45
CA GLY A 246 -3.31 -3.50 -11.06
C GLY A 246 -4.52 -2.93 -10.31
N THR A 247 -4.51 -2.97 -8.98
CA THR A 247 -5.57 -2.34 -8.17
C THR A 247 -5.64 -0.84 -8.43
N MET A 248 -4.48 -0.17 -8.50
CA MET A 248 -4.41 1.26 -8.82
C MET A 248 -5.03 1.56 -10.20
N PHE A 249 -4.73 0.75 -11.21
CA PHE A 249 -5.29 0.93 -12.56
C PHE A 249 -6.80 0.64 -12.63
N ASN A 250 -7.32 -0.30 -11.83
CA ASN A 250 -8.77 -0.53 -11.68
C ASN A 250 -9.46 0.67 -11.01
N LEU A 251 -8.84 1.27 -10.00
CA LEU A 251 -9.35 2.45 -9.32
C LEU A 251 -9.28 3.70 -10.21
N MET A 252 -8.25 3.83 -11.06
CA MET A 252 -8.21 4.88 -12.08
C MET A 252 -9.40 4.79 -13.04
N GLN A 253 -9.83 3.60 -13.44
CA GLN A 253 -11.04 3.45 -14.26
C GLN A 253 -12.29 3.84 -13.49
N SER A 254 -12.40 3.37 -12.24
CA SER A 254 -13.57 3.56 -11.39
C SER A 254 -13.80 5.03 -11.00
N PHE A 255 -12.72 5.80 -10.84
CA PHE A 255 -12.77 7.18 -10.36
C PHE A 255 -12.40 8.22 -11.41
N PHE A 256 -12.52 7.91 -12.70
CA PHE A 256 -12.15 8.82 -13.80
C PHE A 256 -12.76 10.21 -13.65
N ASP A 257 -14.05 10.30 -13.36
CA ASP A 257 -14.74 11.58 -13.24
C ASP A 257 -14.26 12.44 -12.09
N LEU A 258 -13.76 11.82 -11.01
CA LEU A 258 -13.18 12.50 -9.87
C LEU A 258 -11.75 12.95 -10.20
N TRP A 259 -10.88 12.01 -10.59
CA TRP A 259 -9.48 12.36 -10.74
C TRP A 259 -9.21 13.26 -11.94
N LYS A 260 -10.02 13.24 -13.01
CA LYS A 260 -9.82 14.17 -14.15
C LYS A 260 -9.87 15.65 -13.73
N MET A 261 -10.56 15.96 -12.65
CA MET A 261 -10.74 17.33 -12.13
C MET A 261 -9.61 17.78 -11.19
N VAL A 262 -8.81 16.83 -10.67
CA VAL A 262 -7.68 17.14 -9.78
C VAL A 262 -6.54 17.76 -10.58
N LYS A 263 -6.02 18.90 -10.13
CA LYS A 263 -4.94 19.62 -10.82
C LYS A 263 -3.61 19.65 -10.05
N TRP A 264 -3.66 19.66 -8.73
CA TRP A 264 -2.51 19.72 -7.84
C TRP A 264 -2.80 18.98 -6.53
N SER A 265 -1.75 18.59 -5.82
CA SER A 265 -1.89 17.99 -4.49
C SER A 265 -1.79 19.02 -3.36
N LYS A 266 -2.56 18.77 -2.28
CA LYS A 266 -2.51 19.54 -1.03
C LYS A 266 -1.83 18.72 0.09
N PRO A 267 -1.13 19.38 1.02
CA PRO A 267 -0.64 18.75 2.25
C PRO A 267 -1.77 18.05 3.03
N THR A 268 -1.41 17.03 3.79
CA THR A 268 -2.31 16.30 4.70
C THR A 268 -1.89 16.58 6.13
N ALA A 269 -2.85 16.76 7.04
CA ALA A 269 -2.58 16.97 8.46
C ALA A 269 -1.69 15.85 9.01
N ILE A 270 -0.77 16.20 9.93
CA ILE A 270 0.15 15.26 10.55
C ILE A 270 -0.10 15.27 12.06
N PHE A 271 -0.50 14.13 12.59
CA PHE A 271 -0.61 13.87 14.02
C PHE A 271 0.73 13.34 14.57
N GLY A 272 1.02 13.65 15.83
CA GLY A 272 2.13 13.04 16.55
C GLY A 272 3.53 13.60 16.21
N PHE A 273 3.62 14.69 15.43
CA PHE A 273 4.88 15.34 15.06
C PHE A 273 5.54 16.01 16.29
N GLY A 274 6.86 15.85 16.45
CA GLY A 274 7.63 16.50 17.52
C GLY A 274 7.64 15.78 18.89
N LEU A 275 7.10 14.56 19.00
CA LEU A 275 6.86 13.88 20.28
C LEU A 275 7.86 12.76 20.65
N GLY A 276 9.15 12.87 20.30
CA GLY A 276 10.17 11.95 20.83
C GLY A 276 11.44 11.78 19.99
N GLU A 277 12.34 10.93 20.50
CA GLU A 277 13.56 10.51 19.81
C GLU A 277 13.23 9.79 18.50
N THR A 278 13.87 10.24 17.41
CA THR A 278 13.71 9.64 16.07
C THR A 278 14.79 8.59 15.89
N GLU A 279 14.38 7.33 15.74
CA GLU A 279 15.32 6.24 15.45
C GLU A 279 15.58 6.16 13.94
N LEU A 280 16.86 6.09 13.56
CA LEU A 280 17.25 5.97 12.15
C LEU A 280 16.99 4.55 11.63
N PRO A 281 16.56 4.40 10.37
CA PRO A 281 16.32 3.10 9.77
C PRO A 281 17.63 2.34 9.56
N PRO A 282 17.62 1.00 9.61
CA PRO A 282 18.79 0.20 9.27
C PRO A 282 19.22 0.46 7.81
N PRO A 283 20.52 0.30 7.49
CA PRO A 283 21.02 0.52 6.14
C PRO A 283 20.41 -0.52 5.18
N VAL A 284 20.00 -0.06 4.00
CA VAL A 284 19.50 -0.93 2.94
C VAL A 284 20.53 -1.01 1.83
N ARG A 285 21.00 -2.23 1.52
CA ARG A 285 21.90 -2.49 0.40
C ARG A 285 21.08 -2.82 -0.85
N VAL A 286 21.39 -2.16 -1.95
CA VAL A 286 20.76 -2.41 -3.25
C VAL A 286 21.80 -2.95 -4.22
N ASP A 287 21.52 -4.10 -4.82
CA ASP A 287 22.32 -4.67 -5.90
C ASP A 287 22.01 -3.94 -7.21
N GLN A 288 22.79 -2.89 -7.49
CA GLN A 288 22.62 -2.04 -8.66
C GLN A 288 22.84 -2.79 -9.98
N GLU A 289 23.82 -3.70 -10.03
CA GLU A 289 24.13 -4.48 -11.23
C GLU A 289 22.99 -5.45 -11.55
N ALA A 290 22.45 -6.13 -10.53
CA ALA A 290 21.29 -6.98 -10.72
C ALA A 290 20.05 -6.20 -11.23
N LEU A 291 19.83 -4.98 -10.76
CA LEU A 291 18.75 -4.11 -11.28
C LEU A 291 18.98 -3.76 -12.75
N TYR A 292 20.21 -3.40 -13.12
CA TYR A 292 20.57 -3.07 -14.50
C TYR A 292 20.38 -4.26 -15.45
N GLN A 293 20.86 -5.44 -15.07
CA GLN A 293 20.71 -6.66 -15.87
C GLN A 293 19.23 -7.04 -16.03
N LYS A 294 18.42 -6.94 -14.96
CA LYS A 294 16.97 -7.20 -15.04
C LYS A 294 16.25 -6.21 -15.96
N PHE A 295 16.65 -4.93 -15.95
CA PHE A 295 16.14 -3.92 -16.90
C PHE A 295 16.46 -4.30 -18.35
N LEU A 296 17.72 -4.67 -18.64
CA LEU A 296 18.14 -5.08 -19.99
C LEU A 296 17.45 -6.38 -20.45
N LEU A 297 17.28 -7.35 -19.56
CA LEU A 297 16.52 -8.58 -19.83
C LEU A 297 15.07 -8.28 -20.22
N GLY A 298 14.48 -7.23 -19.65
CA GLY A 298 13.15 -6.74 -20.02
C GLY A 298 13.00 -6.43 -21.51
N PHE A 299 14.02 -5.85 -22.16
CA PHE A 299 14.00 -5.59 -23.61
C PHE A 299 14.00 -6.87 -24.45
N LYS A 300 14.47 -8.00 -23.91
CA LYS A 300 14.36 -9.28 -24.63
C LYS A 300 12.98 -9.89 -24.48
N GLN A 301 12.36 -9.72 -23.30
CA GLN A 301 11.11 -10.38 -22.94
C GLN A 301 9.85 -9.60 -23.37
N TYR A 302 9.86 -8.27 -23.22
CA TYR A 302 8.65 -7.44 -23.29
C TYR A 302 8.70 -6.37 -24.39
N HIS A 303 9.70 -6.37 -25.26
CA HIS A 303 9.80 -5.37 -26.34
C HIS A 303 8.56 -5.34 -27.23
N ASN A 304 8.00 -6.51 -27.58
CA ASN A 304 6.78 -6.60 -28.38
C ASN A 304 5.58 -5.92 -27.72
N ILE A 305 5.39 -6.11 -26.40
CA ILE A 305 4.28 -5.46 -25.70
C ILE A 305 4.55 -3.96 -25.54
N TRP A 306 5.78 -3.53 -25.27
CA TRP A 306 6.15 -2.11 -25.23
C TRP A 306 5.89 -1.40 -26.57
N ASN A 307 6.19 -2.05 -27.70
CA ASN A 307 5.86 -1.51 -29.03
C ASN A 307 4.35 -1.33 -29.26
N LYS A 308 3.51 -2.19 -28.66
CA LYS A 308 2.04 -2.10 -28.79
C LYS A 308 1.45 -0.98 -27.94
N ILE A 309 1.99 -0.77 -26.73
CA ILE A 309 1.32 0.06 -25.70
C ILE A 309 1.94 1.45 -25.52
N LEU A 310 3.26 1.59 -25.71
CA LEU A 310 3.93 2.86 -25.47
C LEU A 310 3.74 3.80 -26.65
N PHE A 311 3.45 5.06 -26.36
CA PHE A 311 3.41 6.08 -27.40
C PHE A 311 4.81 6.23 -28.04
N THR A 312 4.87 6.37 -29.36
CA THR A 312 6.13 6.27 -30.13
C THR A 312 7.27 7.16 -29.60
N PRO A 313 7.04 8.44 -29.23
CA PRO A 313 8.07 9.26 -28.60
C PRO A 313 8.60 8.70 -27.27
N ASN A 314 7.74 8.07 -26.45
CA ASN A 314 8.16 7.47 -25.18
C ASN A 314 8.95 6.18 -25.42
N LEU A 315 8.52 5.36 -26.38
CA LEU A 315 9.25 4.16 -26.80
C LEU A 315 10.65 4.48 -27.34
N ASN A 316 10.77 5.52 -28.18
CA ASN A 316 12.07 5.96 -28.72
C ASN A 316 13.03 6.37 -27.60
N LYS A 317 12.57 7.21 -26.67
CA LYS A 317 13.35 7.58 -25.48
C LYS A 317 13.72 6.38 -24.61
N LEU A 318 12.81 5.40 -24.47
CA LEU A 318 13.11 4.17 -23.74
C LEU A 318 14.22 3.35 -24.43
N ASN A 319 14.20 3.28 -25.77
CA ASN A 319 15.26 2.64 -26.54
C ASN A 319 16.60 3.38 -26.44
N GLU A 320 16.61 4.71 -26.33
CA GLU A 320 17.82 5.48 -26.06
C GLU A 320 18.41 5.11 -24.69
N ILE A 321 17.57 5.03 -23.64
CA ILE A 321 18.02 4.65 -22.28
C ILE A 321 18.68 3.27 -22.27
N LYS A 322 18.18 2.31 -23.07
CA LYS A 322 18.78 0.98 -23.21
C LYS A 322 20.27 1.04 -23.63
N THR A 323 20.66 2.07 -24.38
CA THR A 323 22.03 2.20 -24.90
C THR A 323 22.99 2.86 -23.90
N LEU A 324 22.48 3.43 -22.80
CA LEU A 324 23.31 4.04 -21.78
C LEU A 324 24.12 2.97 -21.05
N ARG A 325 25.41 3.24 -20.84
CA ARG A 325 26.27 2.39 -20.02
C ARG A 325 25.88 2.47 -18.54
N PHE A 326 26.15 1.40 -17.79
CA PHE A 326 25.80 1.30 -16.37
C PHE A 326 26.25 2.50 -15.54
N GLU A 327 27.45 3.04 -15.80
CA GLU A 327 28.01 4.16 -15.03
C GLU A 327 27.19 5.44 -15.21
N HIS A 328 26.65 5.67 -16.41
CA HIS A 328 25.91 6.86 -16.81
C HIS A 328 24.39 6.59 -16.91
N PHE A 329 23.93 5.46 -16.38
CA PHE A 329 22.54 5.06 -16.50
C PHE A 329 21.63 6.06 -15.81
N ASP A 330 20.67 6.60 -16.57
CA ASP A 330 19.63 7.47 -16.05
C ASP A 330 18.25 7.12 -16.63
N PHE A 331 17.22 7.25 -15.80
CA PHE A 331 15.83 7.10 -16.19
C PHE A 331 15.07 8.38 -15.81
N PRO A 332 14.80 9.27 -16.79
CA PRO A 332 14.14 10.54 -16.52
C PRO A 332 12.73 10.36 -15.93
N THR A 333 12.41 11.14 -14.90
CA THR A 333 11.13 11.06 -14.19
C THR A 333 9.93 11.34 -15.09
N GLU A 334 10.04 12.30 -16.01
CA GLU A 334 8.98 12.61 -16.98
C GLU A 334 8.64 11.40 -17.86
N LEU A 335 9.67 10.70 -18.35
CA LEU A 335 9.47 9.50 -19.16
C LEU A 335 8.85 8.38 -18.33
N TRP A 336 9.33 8.18 -17.10
CA TRP A 336 8.76 7.19 -16.20
C TRP A 336 7.27 7.40 -15.95
N ALA A 337 6.88 8.65 -15.69
CA ALA A 337 5.49 9.02 -15.46
C ALA A 337 4.63 8.79 -16.73
N LYS A 338 5.11 9.19 -17.91
CA LYS A 338 4.43 8.92 -19.20
C LYS A 338 4.31 7.43 -19.50
N ILE A 339 5.32 6.63 -19.19
CA ILE A 339 5.28 5.17 -19.32
C ILE A 339 4.15 4.61 -18.45
N LEU A 340 4.12 4.94 -17.14
CA LEU A 340 3.04 4.47 -16.27
C LEU A 340 1.64 4.88 -16.78
N TYR A 341 1.54 6.07 -17.37
CA TYR A 341 0.30 6.55 -18.00
C TYR A 341 -0.07 5.74 -19.23
N ASP A 342 0.85 5.49 -20.15
CA ASP A 342 0.62 4.64 -21.34
C ASP A 342 0.18 3.23 -20.94
N PHE A 343 0.85 2.64 -19.95
CA PHE A 343 0.46 1.34 -19.38
C PHE A 343 -0.95 1.38 -18.77
N SER A 344 -1.30 2.43 -18.03
CA SER A 344 -2.64 2.57 -17.45
C SER A 344 -3.74 2.69 -18.51
N VAL A 345 -3.47 3.40 -19.61
CA VAL A 345 -4.38 3.53 -20.75
C VAL A 345 -4.52 2.20 -21.49
N ALA A 346 -3.41 1.51 -21.76
CA ALA A 346 -3.42 0.20 -22.39
C ALA A 346 -4.14 -0.86 -21.54
N TYR A 347 -3.97 -0.79 -20.22
CA TYR A 347 -4.66 -1.65 -19.26
C TYR A 347 -6.18 -1.41 -19.27
N LYS A 348 -6.62 -0.14 -19.22
CA LYS A 348 -8.03 0.26 -19.36
C LYS A 348 -8.62 -0.26 -20.68
N ASN A 349 -7.89 -0.07 -21.77
CA ASN A 349 -8.33 -0.43 -23.11
C ASN A 349 -8.20 -1.95 -23.38
N LYS A 350 -7.59 -2.73 -22.48
CA LYS A 350 -7.39 -4.18 -22.62
C LYS A 350 -6.65 -4.52 -23.92
N VAL A 351 -5.58 -3.79 -24.22
CA VAL A 351 -4.78 -3.96 -25.45
C VAL A 351 -4.17 -5.37 -25.56
N ASP A 352 -3.87 -6.00 -24.42
CA ASP A 352 -3.35 -7.36 -24.32
C ASP A 352 -3.77 -7.95 -22.96
N ASP A 353 -3.29 -9.15 -22.61
CA ASP A 353 -3.52 -9.75 -21.30
C ASP A 353 -3.09 -8.80 -20.17
N GLN A 354 -3.98 -8.61 -19.18
CA GLN A 354 -3.78 -7.64 -18.10
C GLN A 354 -2.57 -7.97 -17.24
N LYS A 355 -2.29 -9.26 -17.02
CA LYS A 355 -1.11 -9.69 -16.29
C LYS A 355 0.16 -9.44 -17.09
N LEU A 356 0.15 -9.72 -18.39
CA LEU A 356 1.25 -9.40 -19.28
C LEU A 356 1.57 -7.89 -19.30
N ILE A 357 0.54 -7.04 -19.38
CA ILE A 357 0.70 -5.58 -19.31
C ILE A 357 1.39 -5.17 -18.00
N LEU A 358 0.92 -5.69 -16.86
CA LEU A 358 1.51 -5.33 -15.56
C LEU A 358 2.91 -5.91 -15.34
N ASP A 359 3.15 -7.16 -15.75
CA ASP A 359 4.47 -7.80 -15.68
C ASP A 359 5.51 -7.04 -16.52
N ALA A 360 5.09 -6.49 -17.67
CA ALA A 360 5.96 -5.73 -18.57
C ALA A 360 6.41 -4.37 -17.99
N ILE A 361 5.82 -3.89 -16.90
CA ILE A 361 6.29 -2.69 -16.17
C ILE A 361 7.51 -3.03 -15.31
N ILE A 362 7.58 -4.26 -14.78
CA ILE A 362 8.54 -4.64 -13.74
C ILE A 362 10.01 -4.36 -14.14
N PRO A 363 10.48 -4.72 -15.36
CA PRO A 363 11.84 -4.38 -15.77
C PRO A 363 12.11 -2.88 -15.87
N LEU A 364 11.13 -2.09 -16.31
CA LEU A 364 11.23 -0.64 -16.39
C LEU A 364 11.30 -0.01 -14.99
N TYR A 365 10.53 -0.56 -14.06
CA TYR A 365 10.58 -0.21 -12.65
C TYR A 365 11.95 -0.51 -12.02
N TYR A 366 12.62 -1.61 -12.38
CA TYR A 366 14.01 -1.86 -11.95
C TYR A 366 14.96 -0.79 -12.49
N GLY A 367 14.81 -0.38 -13.75
CA GLY A 367 15.54 0.75 -14.33
C GLY A 367 15.29 2.05 -13.56
N LYS A 368 14.03 2.41 -13.29
CA LYS A 368 13.69 3.59 -12.49
C LYS A 368 14.30 3.54 -11.08
N THR A 369 14.25 2.38 -10.44
CA THR A 369 14.84 2.16 -9.11
C THR A 369 16.36 2.35 -9.14
N LEU A 370 17.05 1.80 -10.15
CA LEU A 370 18.48 1.99 -10.34
C LEU A 370 18.83 3.47 -10.52
N SER A 371 18.13 4.19 -11.40
CA SER A 371 18.36 5.64 -11.59
C SER A 371 18.19 6.42 -10.28
N PHE A 372 17.16 6.10 -9.49
CA PHE A 372 16.96 6.72 -8.18
C PHE A 372 18.12 6.44 -7.21
N VAL A 373 18.59 5.19 -7.13
CA VAL A 373 19.73 4.80 -6.27
C VAL A 373 21.00 5.55 -6.67
N LYS A 374 21.28 5.66 -7.98
CA LYS A 374 22.45 6.40 -8.46
C LYS A 374 22.35 7.90 -8.15
N LYS A 375 21.19 8.53 -8.39
CA LYS A 375 20.97 9.96 -8.10
C LYS A 375 21.10 10.29 -6.62
N THR A 376 20.67 9.39 -5.76
CA THR A 376 20.58 9.64 -4.32
C THR A 376 21.76 9.04 -3.55
N GLU A 377 22.78 8.46 -4.20
CA GLU A 377 23.90 7.78 -3.52
C GLU A 377 24.53 8.66 -2.43
N ARG A 378 24.80 9.92 -2.76
CA ARG A 378 25.42 10.93 -1.88
C ARG A 378 24.43 11.83 -1.16
N MET A 379 23.13 11.62 -1.35
CA MET A 379 22.07 12.38 -0.69
C MET A 379 21.78 11.83 0.71
N SER A 380 21.50 12.71 1.65
CA SER A 380 20.87 12.40 2.93
C SER A 380 19.45 11.84 2.73
N ILE A 381 18.84 11.34 3.82
CA ILE A 381 17.44 10.89 3.78
C ILE A 381 16.52 12.07 3.41
N GLN A 382 16.77 13.26 3.96
CA GLN A 382 15.97 14.45 3.67
C GLN A 382 16.06 14.87 2.20
N GLU A 383 17.28 14.98 1.65
CA GLU A 383 17.47 15.33 0.22
C GLU A 383 16.82 14.29 -0.70
N ALA A 384 16.86 13.00 -0.34
CA ALA A 384 16.16 11.96 -1.09
C ALA A 384 14.63 12.10 -1.01
N GLU A 385 14.08 12.52 0.12
CA GLU A 385 12.65 12.83 0.27
C GLU A 385 12.25 14.06 -0.57
N GLU A 386 13.09 15.11 -0.59
CA GLU A 386 12.89 16.28 -1.46
C GLU A 386 12.89 15.89 -2.95
N LEU A 387 13.77 14.96 -3.35
CA LEU A 387 13.74 14.40 -4.70
C LEU A 387 12.43 13.65 -4.98
N ILE A 388 11.91 12.84 -4.05
CA ILE A 388 10.62 12.15 -4.20
C ILE A 388 9.48 13.16 -4.36
N GLU A 389 9.48 14.24 -3.58
CA GLU A 389 8.49 15.31 -3.70
C GLU A 389 8.55 15.99 -5.07
N TYR A 390 9.76 16.30 -5.55
CA TYR A 390 9.97 16.82 -6.91
C TYR A 390 9.45 15.85 -7.98
N GLU A 391 9.75 14.56 -7.84
CA GLU A 391 9.26 13.56 -8.80
C GLU A 391 7.73 13.49 -8.84
N CYS A 392 7.07 13.61 -7.70
CA CYS A 392 5.61 13.68 -7.63
C CYS A 392 5.06 14.93 -8.33
N GLU A 393 5.71 16.09 -8.19
CA GLU A 393 5.32 17.29 -8.94
C GLU A 393 5.43 17.11 -10.44
N VAL A 394 6.43 16.36 -10.92
CA VAL A 394 6.53 16.02 -12.35
C VAL A 394 5.30 15.24 -12.80
N PHE A 395 4.86 14.23 -12.04
CA PHE A 395 3.61 13.49 -12.33
C PHE A 395 2.39 14.43 -12.37
N GLU A 396 2.27 15.34 -11.41
CA GLU A 396 1.18 16.33 -11.38
C GLU A 396 1.20 17.23 -12.63
N LYS A 397 2.38 17.77 -13.00
CA LYS A 397 2.57 18.65 -14.17
C LYS A 397 2.26 17.96 -15.49
N ILE A 398 2.61 16.68 -15.62
CA ILE A 398 2.43 15.94 -16.88
C ILE A 398 1.08 15.22 -16.98
N LYS A 399 0.21 15.31 -15.97
CA LYS A 399 -1.14 14.76 -15.99
C LYS A 399 -1.99 15.13 -17.22
N PRO A 400 -1.88 16.34 -17.82
CA PRO A 400 -2.60 16.63 -19.07
C PRO A 400 -2.35 15.61 -20.18
N TYR A 401 -1.13 15.05 -20.27
CA TYR A 401 -0.82 13.95 -21.19
C TYR A 401 -1.67 12.71 -20.88
N LEU A 402 -1.78 12.31 -19.60
CA LEU A 402 -2.64 11.20 -19.20
C LEU A 402 -4.09 11.45 -19.61
N ILE A 403 -4.64 12.64 -19.33
CA ILE A 403 -6.03 12.99 -19.67
C ILE A 403 -6.26 12.89 -21.18
N GLU A 404 -5.33 13.43 -21.98
CA GLU A 404 -5.40 13.38 -23.44
C GLU A 404 -5.41 11.93 -23.94
N GLN A 405 -4.48 11.09 -23.47
CA GLN A 405 -4.41 9.68 -23.89
C GLN A 405 -5.59 8.85 -23.36
N TRP A 406 -6.08 9.14 -22.15
CA TRP A 406 -7.18 8.41 -21.52
C TRP A 406 -8.52 8.61 -22.22
N THR A 407 -8.74 9.82 -22.74
CA THR A 407 -9.99 10.24 -23.40
C THR A 407 -10.03 9.97 -24.89
N LYS A 408 -8.88 9.72 -25.55
CA LYS A 408 -8.84 9.28 -26.94
C LYS A 408 -9.68 8.02 -27.11
N VAL A 409 -10.75 8.12 -27.88
CA VAL A 409 -11.54 6.98 -28.34
C VAL A 409 -10.67 6.21 -29.32
N GLN A 410 -10.03 5.13 -28.88
CA GLN A 410 -9.38 4.21 -29.82
C GLN A 410 -10.47 3.44 -30.56
N GLY A 411 -10.82 3.92 -31.75
CA GLY A 411 -11.47 3.09 -32.76
C GLY A 411 -10.56 1.91 -33.07
N TYR A 412 -10.88 0.75 -32.49
CA TYR A 412 -10.25 -0.50 -32.87
C TYR A 412 -10.61 -0.78 -34.33
N VAL A 413 -9.71 -0.46 -35.24
CA VAL A 413 -9.71 -1.08 -36.56
C VAL A 413 -9.43 -2.56 -36.30
N LYS A 414 -10.51 -3.36 -36.22
CA LYS A 414 -10.44 -4.79 -36.45
C LYS A 414 -9.83 -4.96 -37.83
N VAL A 415 -8.53 -5.23 -37.90
CA VAL A 415 -7.95 -5.86 -39.08
C VAL A 415 -8.66 -7.21 -39.17
N ARG A 416 -9.58 -7.32 -40.13
CA ARG A 416 -10.28 -8.58 -40.43
C ARG A 416 -9.25 -9.61 -40.91
N PRO A 417 -9.54 -10.91 -40.73
CA PRO A 417 -8.57 -12.01 -40.79
C PRO A 417 -7.76 -12.06 -42.08
#